data_AF-A0A7X9GPB3-F1
#
_entry.id   AF-A0A7X9GPB3-F1
#
_cell.length_a   1.000
_cell.length_b   1.000
_cell.length_c   1.000
_cell.angle_alpha   90.00
_cell.angle_beta   90.00
_cell.angle_gamma   90.00
#
_symmetry.space_group_name_H-M   'P 1'
#
loop_
_entity.id
_entity.type
_entity.pdbx_description
1 polymer ?
#
loop_
_entity_poly.entity_id
_entity_poly.type
_entity_poly.pdbx_seq_one_letter_code
_entity_poly.pdbx_strand_id
1 'polypeptide(L)'
;MAAYYAYLWKATWIEALGISVLVLFILGRLVWKFYIESRQEMKRSNKILLGAKSFGWLVILVIYSIMFYQSEPDWFDRPVQIQGEIVGKNAIPGVSSTSYKIQVQGSEESEDLYLDHYSYQELEIGQFVNATYLPHRQEVITCKILPLSKEDPEEPGI
;
A
#
# COMPACT_ATOMS: atom_id res chain seq x y z
N MET A 1 -5.76 0.14 -9.60
CA MET A 1 -6.13 0.99 -8.45
C MET A 1 -7.11 0.32 -7.49
N ALA A 2 -8.30 -0.13 -7.91
CA ALA A 2 -9.23 -0.78 -6.95
C ALA A 2 -8.65 -2.05 -6.30
N ALA A 3 -8.02 -2.93 -7.08
CA ALA A 3 -7.36 -4.14 -6.56
C ALA A 3 -6.21 -3.83 -5.58
N TYR A 4 -5.51 -2.71 -5.78
CA TYR A 4 -4.42 -2.23 -4.93
C TYR A 4 -4.92 -1.88 -3.52
N TYR A 5 -5.90 -0.99 -3.43
CA TYR A 5 -6.47 -0.60 -2.14
C TYR A 5 -7.28 -1.73 -1.49
N ALA A 6 -7.88 -2.64 -2.28
CA ALA A 6 -8.52 -3.82 -1.74
C ALA A 6 -7.52 -4.79 -1.10
N TYR A 7 -6.32 -4.93 -1.70
CA TYR A 7 -5.23 -5.72 -1.13
C TYR A 7 -4.70 -5.08 0.15
N LEU A 8 -4.36 -3.80 0.11
CA LEU A 8 -3.91 -3.04 1.29
C LEU A 8 -4.92 -3.14 2.44
N TRP A 9 -6.20 -2.97 2.13
CA TRP A 9 -7.25 -3.13 3.13
C TRP A 9 -7.24 -4.54 3.72
N LYS A 10 -7.21 -5.61 2.92
CA LYS A 10 -7.16 -6.98 3.45
C LYS A 10 -5.94 -7.24 4.33
N ALA A 11 -4.78 -6.71 3.95
CA ALA A 11 -3.53 -6.91 4.69
C ALA A 11 -3.49 -6.11 6.01
N THR A 12 -4.00 -4.87 5.99
CA THR A 12 -3.78 -3.88 7.07
C THR A 12 -5.08 -3.37 7.69
N TRP A 13 -6.20 -4.11 7.55
CA TRP A 13 -7.54 -3.65 7.95
C TRP A 13 -7.64 -3.21 9.41
N ILE A 14 -6.89 -3.86 10.32
CA ILE A 14 -6.90 -3.52 11.75
C ILE A 14 -6.30 -2.12 11.98
N GLU A 15 -5.14 -1.86 11.37
CA GLU A 15 -4.45 -0.57 11.49
C GLU A 15 -5.23 0.54 10.80
N ALA A 16 -5.71 0.27 9.59
CA ALA A 16 -6.53 1.20 8.80
C ALA A 16 -7.84 1.54 9.51
N LEU A 17 -8.53 0.56 10.14
CA LEU A 17 -9.71 0.83 10.95
C LEU A 17 -9.37 1.62 12.21
N GLY A 18 -8.29 1.27 12.90
CA GLY A 18 -7.87 1.97 14.11
C GLY A 18 -7.69 3.46 13.88
N ILE A 19 -6.95 3.83 12.83
CA ILE A 19 -6.76 5.24 12.49
C ILE A 19 -8.05 5.90 11.97
N SER A 20 -8.85 5.19 11.18
CA SER A 20 -10.13 5.71 10.68
C SER A 20 -11.09 6.06 11.82
N VAL A 21 -11.22 5.17 12.82
CA VAL A 21 -12.05 5.41 14.01
C VAL A 21 -11.53 6.59 14.82
N LEU A 22 -10.21 6.68 15.01
CA LEU A 22 -9.58 7.80 15.71
C LEU A 22 -9.86 9.14 15.02
N VAL A 23 -9.69 9.18 13.69
CA VAL A 23 -9.97 10.37 12.87
C VAL A 23 -11.44 10.76 12.97
N LEU A 24 -12.37 9.82 12.78
CA LEU A 24 -13.81 10.07 12.87
C LEU A 24 -14.22 10.56 14.28
N PHE A 25 -13.66 9.96 15.33
CA PHE A 25 -13.92 10.37 16.71
C PHE A 25 -13.45 11.81 16.97
N ILE A 26 -12.22 12.15 16.56
CA ILE A 26 -11.67 13.49 16.74
C ILE A 26 -12.45 14.51 15.92
N LEU A 27 -12.68 14.25 14.63
CA LEU A 27 -13.45 15.15 13.76
C LEU A 27 -14.87 15.35 14.25
N GLY A 28 -15.58 14.26 14.60
CA GLY A 28 -16.92 14.32 15.16
C GLY A 28 -16.96 15.17 16.44
N ARG A 29 -15.98 14.99 17.32
CA ARG A 29 -15.84 15.80 18.53
C ARG A 29 -15.58 17.28 18.23
N LEU A 30 -14.73 17.58 17.25
CA LEU A 30 -14.42 18.95 16.85
C LEU A 30 -15.63 19.65 16.24
N VAL A 31 -16.34 19.00 15.32
CA VAL A 31 -17.55 19.52 14.68
C VAL A 31 -18.66 19.73 15.71
N TRP A 32 -18.93 18.72 16.56
CA TRP A 32 -19.94 18.82 17.61
C TRP A 32 -19.68 20.01 18.53
N LYS A 33 -18.41 20.16 18.95
CA LYS A 33 -18.01 21.23 19.86
C LYS A 33 -18.10 22.60 19.19
N PHE A 34 -17.69 22.71 17.93
CA PHE A 34 -17.84 23.94 17.15
C PHE A 34 -19.31 24.32 16.93
N TYR A 35 -20.18 23.34 16.69
CA TYR A 35 -21.61 23.54 16.53
C TYR A 35 -22.28 24.07 17.80
N ILE A 36 -21.94 23.53 18.97
CA ILE A 36 -22.41 24.04 20.26
C ILE A 36 -21.88 25.45 20.50
N GLU A 37 -20.59 25.68 20.26
CA GLU A 37 -19.95 26.99 20.48
C GLU A 37 -20.56 28.08 19.59
N SER A 38 -20.91 27.76 18.34
CA SER A 38 -21.56 28.67 17.39
C SER A 38 -22.93 29.16 17.89
N ARG A 39 -23.61 28.37 18.73
CA ARG A 39 -24.93 28.72 19.30
C ARG A 39 -24.83 29.47 20.64
N GLN A 40 -23.65 29.60 21.25
CA GLN A 40 -23.49 30.23 22.57
C GLN A 40 -22.61 31.49 22.50
N GLU A 41 -23.04 32.58 23.14
CA GLU A 41 -22.21 33.78 23.32
C GLU A 41 -21.11 33.52 24.37
N MET A 42 -20.01 32.95 23.92
CA MET A 42 -18.86 32.64 24.77
C MET A 42 -17.97 33.88 25.00
N LYS A 43 -17.57 34.10 26.25
CA LYS A 43 -16.50 35.05 26.62
C LYS A 43 -15.19 34.68 25.91
N ARG A 44 -14.37 35.67 25.53
CA ARG A 44 -13.10 35.48 24.79
C ARG A 44 -12.15 34.46 25.45
N SER A 45 -12.10 34.40 26.78
CA SER A 45 -11.27 33.44 27.52
C SER A 45 -11.65 31.98 27.26
N ASN A 46 -12.95 31.67 27.21
CA ASN A 46 -13.44 30.32 26.92
C ASN A 46 -13.13 29.90 25.49
N LYS A 47 -13.21 30.84 24.53
CA LYS A 47 -12.85 30.60 23.12
C LYS A 47 -11.38 30.22 22.97
N ILE A 48 -10.47 30.91 23.69
CA ILE A 48 -9.03 30.59 23.67
C ILE A 48 -8.77 29.21 24.28
N LEU A 49 -9.38 28.89 25.42
CA LEU A 49 -9.25 27.59 26.06
C LEU A 49 -9.79 26.45 25.18
N LEU A 50 -10.86 26.74 24.43
CA LEU A 50 -11.42 25.81 23.45
C LEU A 50 -10.46 25.55 22.29
N GLY A 51 -9.87 26.62 21.74
CA GLY A 51 -8.88 26.56 20.67
C GLY A 51 -7.66 25.75 21.09
N ALA A 52 -7.13 25.99 22.30
CA ALA A 52 -6.00 25.22 22.84
C ALA A 52 -6.34 23.72 22.99
N LYS A 53 -7.54 23.38 23.49
CA LYS A 53 -7.99 21.98 23.58
C LYS A 53 -8.17 21.34 22.20
N SER A 54 -8.72 22.08 21.24
CA SER A 54 -8.87 21.61 19.86
C SER A 54 -7.51 21.35 19.22
N PHE A 55 -6.55 22.24 19.45
CA PHE A 55 -5.19 22.10 18.97
C PHE A 55 -4.53 20.85 19.54
N GLY A 56 -4.71 20.55 20.83
CA GLY A 56 -4.22 19.29 21.41
C GLY A 56 -4.75 18.04 20.71
N TRP A 57 -6.03 18.00 20.34
CA TRP A 57 -6.59 16.89 19.56
C TRP A 57 -6.02 16.80 18.15
N LEU A 58 -5.77 17.94 17.48
CA LEU A 58 -5.12 17.96 16.17
C LEU A 58 -3.68 17.45 16.25
N VAL A 59 -2.93 17.80 17.30
CA VAL A 59 -1.57 17.29 17.52
C VAL A 59 -1.58 15.77 17.67
N ILE A 60 -2.52 15.22 18.46
CA ILE A 60 -2.69 13.77 18.60
C ILE A 60 -2.95 13.13 17.23
N LEU A 61 -3.89 13.69 16.46
CA LEU A 61 -4.22 13.17 15.12
C LEU A 61 -3.00 13.17 14.19
N VAL A 62 -2.23 14.26 14.17
CA VAL A 62 -1.01 14.37 13.36
C VAL A 62 0.02 13.31 13.76
N ILE A 63 0.25 13.09 15.05
CA ILE A 63 1.20 12.07 15.53
C ILE A 63 0.77 10.67 15.06
N TYR A 64 -0.50 10.31 15.24
CA TYR A 64 -1.00 9.01 14.79
C TYR A 64 -0.96 8.86 13.26
N SER A 65 -1.20 9.93 12.50
CA SER A 65 -1.03 9.91 11.04
C SER A 65 0.41 9.69 10.62
N ILE A 66 1.38 10.31 11.31
CA ILE A 66 2.81 10.07 11.04
C ILE A 66 3.19 8.63 11.37
N MET A 67 2.72 8.09 12.51
CA MET A 67 2.98 6.70 12.87
C MET A 67 2.40 5.73 11.83
N PHE A 68 1.19 5.98 11.35
CA PHE A 68 0.58 5.16 10.29
C PHE A 68 1.32 5.27 8.97
N TYR A 69 1.77 6.47 8.58
CA TYR A 69 2.60 6.65 7.39
C TYR A 69 3.93 5.87 7.48
N GLN A 70 4.54 5.80 8.67
CA GLN A 70 5.77 5.05 8.87
C GLN A 70 5.55 3.54 8.90
N SER A 71 4.44 3.07 9.46
CA SER A 71 4.09 1.65 9.52
C SER A 71 3.65 1.12 8.16
N GLU A 72 2.84 1.91 7.45
CA GLU A 72 2.14 1.50 6.24
C GLU A 72 2.25 2.56 5.12
N PRO A 73 3.47 2.86 4.65
CA PRO A 73 3.71 3.90 3.65
C PRO A 73 3.03 3.61 2.31
N ASP A 74 2.83 2.32 1.98
CA ASP A 74 2.15 1.90 0.76
C ASP A 74 0.70 2.44 0.65
N TRP A 75 0.06 2.87 1.73
CA TRP A 75 -1.25 3.56 1.63
C TRP A 75 -1.18 4.90 0.89
N PHE A 76 -0.01 5.52 0.85
CA PHE A 76 0.22 6.86 0.31
C PHE A 76 0.95 6.85 -1.03
N ASP A 77 1.53 5.71 -1.41
CA ASP A 77 2.23 5.54 -2.68
C ASP A 77 1.34 4.93 -3.77
N ARG A 78 1.86 4.97 -5.00
CA ARG A 78 1.20 4.34 -6.15
C ARG A 78 1.80 2.95 -6.39
N PRO A 79 1.00 1.99 -6.88
CA PRO A 79 1.54 0.72 -7.33
C PRO A 79 2.62 0.93 -8.39
N VAL A 80 3.71 0.18 -8.27
CA VAL A 80 4.76 0.12 -9.27
C VAL A 80 4.52 -1.07 -10.18
N GLN A 81 4.84 -0.91 -11.46
CA GLN A 81 4.75 -1.96 -12.46
C GLN A 81 6.14 -2.25 -13.00
N ILE A 82 6.48 -3.53 -13.06
CA ILE A 82 7.70 -4.02 -13.71
C ILE A 82 7.31 -5.08 -14.73
N GLN A 83 7.95 -4.98 -15.90
CA GLN A 83 7.81 -5.95 -16.97
C GLN A 83 9.19 -6.53 -17.25
N GLY A 84 9.32 -7.85 -17.19
CA GLY A 84 10.63 -8.49 -17.25
C GLY A 84 10.57 -10.01 -17.20
N GLU A 85 11.74 -10.63 -17.30
CA GLU A 85 11.89 -12.09 -17.24
C GLU A 85 12.17 -12.54 -15.80
N ILE A 86 11.58 -13.66 -15.39
CA ILE A 86 11.88 -14.28 -14.10
C ILE A 86 13.23 -15.00 -14.20
N VAL A 87 14.24 -14.47 -13.51
CA VAL A 87 15.61 -15.01 -13.53
C VAL A 87 15.93 -15.87 -12.31
N GLY A 88 15.17 -15.73 -11.23
CA GLY A 88 15.44 -16.42 -9.98
C GLY A 88 14.19 -16.66 -9.13
N LYS A 89 14.23 -17.74 -8.34
CA LYS A 89 13.17 -18.13 -7.41
C LYS A 89 13.79 -18.63 -6.11
N ASN A 90 13.47 -17.96 -5.00
CA ASN A 90 14.01 -18.27 -3.67
C ASN A 90 12.85 -18.43 -2.67
N ALA A 91 12.86 -19.54 -1.93
CA ALA A 91 12.04 -19.67 -0.73
C ALA A 91 12.87 -19.20 0.47
N ILE A 92 12.35 -18.24 1.24
CA ILE A 92 13.02 -17.75 2.45
C ILE A 92 12.37 -18.44 3.67
N PRO A 93 12.98 -19.51 4.20
CA PRO A 93 12.53 -20.10 5.46
C PRO A 93 12.95 -19.18 6.61
N GLY A 94 12.00 -18.67 7.41
CA GLY A 94 12.44 -17.98 8.63
C GLY A 94 11.46 -17.18 9.47
N VAL A 95 10.30 -16.71 8.99
CA VAL A 95 9.46 -15.81 9.81
C VAL A 95 7.98 -16.06 9.56
N SER A 96 7.35 -16.88 10.41
CA SER A 96 5.89 -17.03 10.62
C SER A 96 5.01 -17.49 9.43
N SER A 97 5.50 -17.31 8.21
CA SER A 97 4.93 -17.68 6.92
C SER A 97 6.12 -17.77 5.96
N THR A 98 6.33 -18.93 5.31
CA THR A 98 7.35 -19.04 4.26
C THR A 98 7.10 -17.95 3.23
N SER A 99 8.02 -17.00 3.13
CA SER A 99 7.92 -15.91 2.16
C SER A 99 8.63 -16.35 0.89
N TYR A 100 7.89 -16.34 -0.23
CA TYR A 100 8.40 -16.76 -1.52
C TYR A 100 8.82 -15.52 -2.29
N LYS A 101 10.01 -15.56 -2.87
CA LYS A 101 10.61 -14.43 -3.58
C LYS A 101 10.96 -14.85 -5.00
N ILE A 102 10.64 -14.00 -5.97
CA ILE A 102 11.13 -14.10 -7.34
C ILE A 102 12.03 -12.91 -7.62
N GLN A 103 12.98 -13.11 -8.53
CA GLN A 103 13.78 -12.04 -9.09
C GLN A 103 13.32 -11.80 -10.52
N VAL A 104 12.85 -10.59 -10.81
CA VAL A 104 12.40 -10.18 -12.15
C VAL A 104 13.43 -9.24 -12.73
N GLN A 105 14.03 -9.62 -13.84
CA GLN A 105 14.95 -8.77 -14.58
C GLN A 105 14.16 -7.87 -15.54
N GLY A 106 14.04 -6.60 -15.17
CA GLY A 106 13.46 -5.56 -16.01
C GLY A 106 14.46 -5.05 -17.06
N SER A 107 14.08 -3.97 -17.74
CA SER A 107 14.91 -3.32 -18.76
C SER A 107 16.14 -2.60 -18.21
N GLU A 108 16.06 -2.09 -16.97
CA GLU A 108 17.11 -1.29 -16.35
C GLU A 108 17.70 -1.97 -15.11
N GLU A 109 16.87 -2.58 -14.26
CA GLU A 109 17.31 -3.20 -13.01
C GLU A 109 16.56 -4.51 -12.73
N SER A 110 17.19 -5.36 -11.90
CA SER A 110 16.59 -6.59 -11.38
C SER A 110 15.93 -6.29 -10.03
N GLU A 111 14.64 -6.56 -9.93
CA GLU A 111 13.86 -6.34 -8.72
C GLU A 111 13.46 -7.65 -8.06
N ASP A 112 13.43 -7.59 -6.73
CA ASP A 112 13.18 -8.70 -5.85
C ASP A 112 11.75 -8.61 -5.32
N LEU A 113 10.87 -9.50 -5.77
CA LEU A 113 9.43 -9.41 -5.50
C LEU A 113 8.94 -10.58 -4.64
N TYR A 114 8.09 -10.29 -3.66
CA TYR A 114 7.50 -11.26 -2.75
C TYR A 114 6.12 -11.70 -3.22
N LEU A 115 5.86 -13.01 -3.17
CA LEU A 115 4.56 -13.59 -3.52
C LEU A 115 4.08 -14.61 -2.49
N ASP A 116 2.81 -14.95 -2.61
CA ASP A 116 2.23 -16.10 -1.94
C ASP A 116 2.72 -17.42 -2.55
N HIS A 117 2.50 -18.50 -1.81
CA HIS A 117 2.96 -19.83 -2.21
C HIS A 117 2.38 -20.30 -3.54
N TYR A 118 1.10 -20.06 -3.80
CA TYR A 118 0.41 -20.57 -4.97
C TYR A 118 0.91 -19.88 -6.24
N SER A 119 0.97 -18.54 -6.24
CA SER A 119 1.56 -17.79 -7.36
C SER A 119 3.02 -18.15 -7.58
N TYR A 120 3.78 -18.38 -6.50
CA TYR A 120 5.15 -18.84 -6.62
C TYR A 120 5.25 -20.21 -7.30
N GLN A 121 4.32 -21.13 -7.07
CA GLN A 121 4.34 -22.45 -7.73
C GLN A 121 4.00 -22.39 -9.22
N GLU A 122 3.09 -21.49 -9.61
CA GLU A 122 2.66 -21.36 -11.02
C GLU A 122 3.69 -20.69 -11.93
N LEU A 123 4.53 -19.81 -11.37
CA LEU A 123 5.55 -19.08 -12.13
C LEU A 123 6.77 -19.95 -12.38
N GLU A 124 7.35 -19.88 -13.58
CA GLU A 124 8.59 -20.58 -13.94
C GLU A 124 9.71 -19.59 -14.30
N ILE A 125 10.96 -20.01 -14.09
CA ILE A 125 12.13 -19.25 -14.54
C ILE A 125 12.11 -19.23 -16.07
N GLY A 126 12.42 -18.07 -16.66
CA GLY A 126 12.37 -17.86 -18.11
C GLY A 126 11.04 -17.31 -18.63
N GLN A 127 10.02 -17.20 -17.77
CA GLN A 127 8.75 -16.58 -18.16
C GLN A 127 8.86 -15.06 -18.15
N PHE A 128 8.33 -14.43 -19.19
CA PHE A 128 8.19 -12.98 -19.26
C PHE A 128 6.88 -12.57 -18.58
N VAL A 129 6.95 -11.70 -17.59
CA VAL A 129 5.81 -11.30 -16.76
C VAL A 129 5.66 -9.79 -16.70
N ASN A 130 4.42 -9.35 -16.51
CA ASN A 130 4.09 -7.99 -16.08
C ASN A 130 3.52 -8.08 -14.66
N ALA A 131 4.31 -7.62 -13.70
CA ALA A 131 3.98 -7.65 -12.28
C ALA A 131 3.69 -6.24 -11.78
N THR A 132 2.61 -6.09 -11.01
CA THR A 132 2.30 -4.90 -10.23
C THR A 132 2.51 -5.20 -8.76
N TYR A 133 3.28 -4.37 -8.06
CA TYR A 133 3.70 -4.63 -6.68
C TYR A 133 3.61 -3.38 -5.79
N LEU A 134 3.68 -3.62 -4.49
CA LEU A 134 3.76 -2.59 -3.44
C LEU A 134 5.18 -2.01 -3.39
N PRO A 135 5.39 -0.70 -3.57
CA PRO A 135 6.72 -0.11 -3.65
C PRO A 135 7.57 -0.33 -2.40
N HIS A 136 6.98 -0.30 -1.21
CA HIS A 136 7.76 -0.43 0.02
C HIS A 136 7.92 -1.89 0.46
N ARG A 137 6.84 -2.67 0.44
CA ARG A 137 6.85 -4.09 0.84
C ARG A 137 7.39 -5.03 -0.25
N GLN A 138 7.51 -4.55 -1.50
CA GLN A 138 7.85 -5.36 -2.68
C GLN A 138 6.93 -6.58 -2.89
N GLU A 139 5.73 -6.57 -2.31
CA GLU A 139 4.74 -7.64 -2.42
C GLU A 139 3.95 -7.51 -3.72
N VAL A 140 3.84 -8.61 -4.47
CA VAL A 140 3.13 -8.67 -5.74
C VAL A 140 1.62 -8.72 -5.51
N ILE A 141 0.92 -7.81 -6.19
CA ILE A 141 -0.55 -7.69 -6.12
C ILE A 141 -1.19 -8.39 -7.31
N THR A 142 -0.62 -8.19 -8.50
CA THR A 142 -1.06 -8.86 -9.73
C THR A 142 0.13 -9.21 -10.59
N CYS A 143 0.23 -10.48 -10.98
CA CYS A 143 1.21 -10.94 -11.96
C CYS A 143 0.46 -11.45 -13.19
N LYS A 144 0.89 -11.01 -14.39
CA LYS A 144 0.39 -11.52 -15.66
C LYS A 144 1.55 -12.11 -16.45
N ILE A 145 1.47 -13.39 -16.77
CA ILE A 145 2.39 -14.02 -17.70
C ILE A 145 2.07 -13.49 -19.10
N LEU A 146 3.07 -12.92 -19.75
CA LEU A 146 2.95 -12.44 -21.12
C LEU A 146 3.25 -13.61 -22.05
N PRO A 147 2.47 -13.79 -23.13
CA PRO A 147 2.84 -14.75 -24.15
C PRO A 147 4.21 -14.36 -24.69
N LEU A 148 5.14 -15.32 -24.76
CA LEU A 148 6.33 -15.17 -25.59
C LEU A 148 5.84 -14.65 -26.93
N SER A 149 6.29 -13.46 -27.32
CA SER A 149 6.13 -13.02 -28.70
C SER A 149 6.76 -14.13 -29.52
N LYS A 150 5.93 -14.97 -30.14
CA LYS A 150 6.41 -15.80 -31.22
C LYS A 150 7.04 -14.80 -32.17
N GLU A 151 8.34 -14.90 -32.37
CA GLU A 151 8.97 -14.39 -33.57
C GLU A 151 8.01 -14.74 -34.72
N ASP A 152 7.61 -13.72 -35.48
CA ASP A 152 7.03 -13.97 -36.78
C ASP A 152 8.00 -14.93 -37.50
N PRO A 153 7.59 -16.16 -37.84
CA PRO A 153 8.44 -17.02 -38.62
C PRO A 153 8.74 -16.28 -39.93
N GLU A 154 10.02 -16.20 -40.25
CA GLU A 154 10.58 -15.74 -41.52
C GLU A 154 9.56 -15.81 -42.66
N GLU A 155 9.32 -14.69 -43.34
CA GLU A 155 8.91 -14.76 -44.74
C GLU A 155 10.17 -15.11 -45.56
N PRO A 156 10.31 -16.34 -46.11
CA PRO A 156 11.18 -16.55 -47.26
C PRO A 156 10.45 -15.97 -48.48
N GLY A 157 10.78 -14.73 -48.84
CA GLY A 157 10.07 -13.95 -49.85
C GLY A 157 10.94 -13.43 -50.99
N ILE A 158 11.50 -14.35 -51.78
CA ILE A 158 11.92 -14.24 -53.20
C ILE A 158 13.12 -13.30 -53.52
#